data_AF-A0A7S1M0X2-F1
#
_entry.id   AF-A0A7S1M0X2-F1
#
_cell.length_a   1.000
_cell.length_b   1.000
_cell.length_c   1.000
_cell.angle_alpha   90.00
_cell.angle_beta   90.00
_cell.angle_gamma   90.00
#
_symmetry.space_group_name_H-M   'P 1'
#
loop_
_entity.id
_entity.type
_entity.pdbx_description
1 polymer ?
#
loop_
_entity_poly.entity_id
_entity_poly.type
_entity_poly.pdbx_seq_one_letter_code
_entity_poly.pdbx_strand_id
1 'polypeptide(L)'
;NSFCTLLVRNEMRRATRLAALQHGLRRAIVDCPQKKMTKRDPRFNQVTGADVAAWREIVGAQNVVEDPSGVEAFNYDWFKDYKGDGSVALTPTSTEQVAAIVRHCNERRLAVVPQGGNTGFVGG
;
A
#
# COMPACT_ATOMS: atom_id res chain seq x y z
N ASN A 1 16.33 14.38 -3.08
CA ASN A 1 15.88 13.04 -3.53
C ASN A 1 14.60 12.66 -2.80
N SER A 2 13.46 13.15 -3.29
CA SER A 2 12.14 12.75 -2.79
C SER A 2 11.73 11.46 -3.46
N PHE A 3 11.94 10.32 -2.80
CA PHE A 3 11.38 9.05 -3.25
C PHE A 3 9.87 9.11 -3.02
N CYS A 4 9.09 9.30 -4.08
CA CYS A 4 7.65 9.22 -4.05
C CYS A 4 7.27 7.76 -4.32
N THR A 5 6.76 7.08 -3.29
CA THR A 5 6.21 5.73 -3.41
C THR A 5 4.75 5.83 -3.82
N LEU A 6 4.32 5.05 -4.81
CA LEU A 6 2.91 4.96 -5.21
C LEU A 6 2.34 3.66 -4.66
N LEU A 7 1.41 3.77 -3.74
CA LEU A 7 0.72 2.62 -3.18
C LEU A 7 -0.58 2.39 -3.96
N VAL A 8 -0.70 1.22 -4.57
CA VAL A 8 -1.91 0.80 -5.30
C VAL A 8 -2.68 -0.21 -4.46
N ARG A 9 -3.97 0.04 -4.28
CA ARG A 9 -4.85 -0.75 -3.41
C ARG A 9 -5.51 -1.86 -4.21
N ASN A 10 -5.48 -3.12 -3.73
CA ASN A 10 -6.16 -4.24 -4.42
C ASN A 10 -7.43 -4.71 -3.70
N GLU A 11 -7.43 -4.89 -2.37
CA GLU A 11 -8.59 -5.45 -1.66
C GLU A 11 -8.80 -4.88 -0.25
N MET A 12 -9.89 -5.34 0.39
CA MET A 12 -10.34 -5.05 1.74
C MET A 12 -10.36 -6.38 2.52
N ARG A 13 -9.24 -6.82 3.11
CA ARG A 13 -9.20 -8.09 3.85
C ARG A 13 -9.74 -7.88 5.25
N ARG A 14 -10.86 -8.53 5.60
CA ARG A 14 -11.18 -8.77 7.02
C ARG A 14 -9.99 -9.49 7.64
N ALA A 15 -9.30 -8.83 8.55
CA ALA A 15 -8.33 -9.48 9.43
C ALA A 15 -9.10 -10.44 10.34
N THR A 16 -9.31 -11.67 9.91
CA THR A 16 -9.66 -12.75 10.83
C THR A 16 -8.42 -13.02 11.65
N ARG A 17 -8.40 -12.55 12.90
CA ARG A 17 -7.44 -12.97 13.92
C ARG A 17 -7.44 -14.50 13.96
N LEU A 18 -6.42 -15.13 13.37
CA LEU A 18 -6.04 -16.47 13.81
C LEU A 18 -5.22 -16.27 15.08
N ALA A 19 -5.85 -16.57 16.20
CA ALA A 19 -5.20 -16.62 17.49
C ALA A 19 -4.06 -17.65 17.44
N ALA A 20 -2.82 -17.19 17.62
CA ALA A 20 -1.72 -18.04 18.04
C ALA A 20 -1.28 -17.56 19.43
N LEU A 21 -1.92 -18.14 20.45
CA LEU A 21 -1.36 -18.27 21.78
C LEU A 21 -0.05 -19.06 21.65
N GLN A 22 1.07 -18.49 22.08
CA GLN A 22 2.10 -19.22 22.85
C GLN A 22 3.11 -18.22 23.47
N HIS A 23 2.97 -18.12 24.79
CA HIS A 23 3.94 -17.79 25.84
C HIS A 23 5.01 -16.70 25.66
N GLY A 24 4.95 -15.74 26.59
CA GLY A 24 6.13 -15.20 27.27
C GLY A 24 6.73 -13.94 26.66
N LEU A 25 6.52 -12.81 27.33
CA LEU A 25 7.10 -11.49 27.05
C LEU A 25 6.89 -10.96 25.61
N ARG A 26 5.80 -10.24 25.40
CA ARG A 26 5.73 -9.26 24.30
C ARG A 26 5.38 -7.90 24.87
N ARG A 27 6.25 -6.91 24.61
CA ARG A 27 5.93 -5.48 24.72
C ARG A 27 4.51 -5.30 24.20
N ALA A 28 3.67 -4.65 25.00
CA ALA A 28 2.36 -4.21 24.55
C ALA A 28 2.58 -3.32 23.32
N ILE A 29 2.42 -3.89 22.13
CA ILE A 29 2.02 -3.12 20.97
C ILE A 29 0.68 -2.55 21.42
N VAL A 30 0.65 -1.24 21.64
CA VAL A 30 -0.60 -0.51 21.86
C VAL A 30 -1.40 -0.76 20.61
N ASP A 31 -2.33 -1.71 20.68
CA ASP A 31 -3.23 -2.05 19.59
C ASP A 31 -4.14 -0.83 19.46
N CYS A 32 -3.83 0.07 18.52
CA CYS A 32 -4.69 1.21 18.24
C CYS A 32 -6.09 0.67 17.92
N PRO A 33 -7.17 1.18 18.55
CA PRO A 33 -8.51 0.66 18.33
C PRO A 33 -8.83 0.71 16.84
N GLN A 34 -8.91 -0.46 16.23
CA GLN A 34 -9.03 -0.62 14.78
C GLN A 34 -10.22 0.17 14.25
N LYS A 35 -9.93 1.34 13.67
CA LYS A 35 -10.94 2.21 13.04
C LYS A 35 -11.60 1.39 11.93
N LYS A 36 -12.94 1.31 11.97
CA LYS A 36 -13.73 0.48 11.04
C LYS A 36 -13.26 0.68 9.60
N MET A 37 -12.75 -0.39 9.01
CA MET A 37 -12.30 -0.43 7.63
C MET A 37 -13.47 -0.02 6.71
N THR A 38 -13.30 1.07 5.96
CA THR A 38 -14.33 1.63 5.08
C THR A 38 -14.38 0.89 3.75
N LYS A 39 -15.60 0.54 3.28
CA LYS A 39 -15.81 -0.19 2.01
C LYS A 39 -15.08 0.52 0.86
N ARG A 40 -14.35 -0.25 0.05
CA ARG A 40 -13.72 0.27 -1.17
C ARG A 40 -14.78 0.91 -2.06
N ASP A 41 -14.44 2.04 -2.63
CA ASP A 41 -15.29 2.71 -3.59
C ASP A 41 -15.42 1.84 -4.86
N PRO A 42 -16.65 1.48 -5.27
CA PRO A 42 -16.88 0.58 -6.41
C PRO A 42 -16.46 1.18 -7.76
N ARG A 43 -16.14 2.48 -7.83
CA ARG A 43 -15.69 3.14 -9.06
C ARG A 43 -14.28 2.75 -9.49
N PHE A 44 -13.46 2.24 -8.56
CA PHE A 44 -12.07 1.85 -8.84
C PHE A 44 -11.95 0.34 -9.04
N ASN A 45 -11.25 -0.04 -10.11
CA ASN A 45 -10.96 -1.44 -10.43
C ASN A 45 -9.94 -2.04 -9.46
N GLN A 46 -9.85 -3.38 -9.46
CA GLN A 46 -8.87 -4.14 -8.70
C GLN A 46 -7.56 -4.34 -9.48
N VAL A 47 -6.47 -4.53 -8.74
CA VAL A 47 -5.14 -4.78 -9.32
C VAL A 47 -5.04 -6.23 -9.76
N THR A 48 -4.69 -6.44 -11.01
CA THR A 48 -4.48 -7.77 -11.59
C THR A 48 -2.99 -8.06 -11.77
N GLY A 49 -2.64 -9.34 -11.96
CA GLY A 49 -1.24 -9.72 -12.25
C GLY A 49 -0.69 -9.08 -13.53
N ALA A 50 -1.57 -8.73 -14.48
CA ALA A 50 -1.18 -8.00 -15.69
C ALA A 50 -0.76 -6.56 -15.40
N ASP A 51 -1.41 -5.90 -14.43
CA ASP A 51 -1.04 -4.54 -13.99
C ASP A 51 0.34 -4.55 -13.33
N VAL A 52 0.61 -5.55 -12.49
CA VAL A 52 1.93 -5.75 -11.87
C VAL A 52 3.01 -6.00 -12.91
N ALA A 53 2.73 -6.86 -13.90
CA ALA A 53 3.67 -7.11 -15.00
C ALA A 53 3.99 -5.81 -15.76
N ALA A 54 2.99 -4.99 -16.08
CA ALA A 54 3.19 -3.71 -16.73
C ALA A 54 4.06 -2.75 -15.88
N TRP A 55 3.83 -2.67 -14.57
CA TRP A 55 4.67 -1.84 -13.70
C TRP A 55 6.10 -2.34 -13.60
N ARG A 56 6.34 -3.66 -13.58
CA ARG A 56 7.69 -4.22 -13.59
C ARG A 56 8.46 -3.82 -14.85
N GLU A 57 7.80 -3.71 -16.01
CA GLU A 57 8.43 -3.19 -17.23
C GLU A 57 8.73 -1.68 -17.15
N ILE A 58 7.87 -0.91 -16.47
CA ILE A 58 8.03 0.55 -16.35
C ILE A 58 9.14 0.93 -15.35
N VAL A 59 9.11 0.36 -14.14
CA VAL A 59 10.01 0.74 -13.04
C VAL A 59 11.16 -0.24 -12.80
N GLY A 60 11.08 -1.45 -13.36
CA GLY A 60 11.98 -2.56 -13.02
C GLY A 60 11.45 -3.39 -11.85
N ALA A 61 11.69 -4.70 -11.87
CA ALA A 61 11.18 -5.64 -10.89
C ALA A 61 11.61 -5.32 -9.44
N GLN A 62 12.79 -4.72 -9.25
CA GLN A 62 13.32 -4.32 -7.95
C GLN A 62 12.54 -3.15 -7.31
N ASN A 63 11.79 -2.40 -8.11
CA ASN A 63 11.04 -1.22 -7.68
C ASN A 63 9.54 -1.52 -7.49
N VAL A 64 9.17 -2.80 -7.48
CA VAL A 64 7.81 -3.28 -7.25
C VAL A 64 7.82 -4.15 -5.99
N VAL A 65 7.16 -3.68 -4.94
CA VAL A 65 7.03 -4.39 -3.67
C VAL A 65 5.64 -5.02 -3.58
N GLU A 66 5.61 -6.35 -3.59
CA GLU A 66 4.39 -7.16 -3.46
C GLU A 66 4.39 -8.03 -2.19
N ASP A 67 5.55 -8.15 -1.54
CA ASP A 67 5.66 -8.94 -0.31
C ASP A 67 4.74 -8.34 0.77
N PRO A 68 3.86 -9.14 1.40
CA PRO A 68 2.91 -8.63 2.39
C PRO A 68 3.57 -7.87 3.54
N SER A 69 4.76 -8.28 4.00
CA SER A 69 5.48 -7.60 5.08
C SER A 69 6.15 -6.31 4.60
N GLY A 70 6.67 -6.30 3.38
CA GLY A 70 7.21 -5.10 2.74
C GLY A 70 6.13 -4.04 2.50
N VAL A 71 4.96 -4.45 2.00
CA VAL A 71 3.82 -3.56 1.74
C VAL A 71 3.20 -3.04 3.05
N GLU A 72 3.20 -3.85 4.11
CA GLU A 72 2.69 -3.43 5.42
C GLU A 72 3.40 -2.19 5.98
N ALA A 73 4.69 -2.02 5.70
CA ALA A 73 5.45 -0.83 6.11
C ALA A 73 4.93 0.48 5.48
N PHE A 74 4.34 0.40 4.28
CA PHE A 74 3.73 1.56 3.59
C PHE A 74 2.27 1.77 3.99
N ASN A 75 1.62 0.76 4.57
CA ASN A 75 0.22 0.83 4.95
C ASN A 75 -0.03 1.50 6.30
N TYR A 76 0.96 1.53 7.21
CA TYR A 76 0.83 2.26 8.47
C TYR A 76 1.29 3.70 8.33
N ASP A 77 0.57 4.61 8.96
CA ASP A 77 1.09 5.96 9.18
C ASP A 77 2.20 5.95 10.26
N TRP A 78 2.82 7.12 10.46
CA TRP A 78 3.89 7.31 11.43
C TRP A 78 3.50 6.92 12.87
N PHE A 79 2.30 7.26 13.31
CA PHE A 79 1.80 6.97 14.67
C PHE A 79 1.20 5.57 14.81
N LYS A 80 1.00 4.87 13.69
CA LYS A 80 0.28 3.59 13.56
C LYS A 80 -1.18 3.67 13.97
N ASP A 81 -1.75 4.86 13.92
CA ASP A 81 -3.18 5.09 14.20
C ASP A 81 -4.04 4.78 12.98
N TYR A 82 -3.46 4.89 11.78
CA TYR A 82 -4.12 4.60 10.52
C TYR A 82 -3.43 3.45 9.80
N LYS A 83 -4.25 2.53 9.28
CA LYS A 83 -3.81 1.41 8.45
C LYS A 83 -4.56 1.39 7.11
N GLY A 84 -3.82 1.44 6.01
CA GLY A 84 -4.30 1.19 4.65
C GLY A 84 -4.34 -0.30 4.30
N ASP A 85 -4.93 -0.62 3.14
CA ASP A 85 -4.97 -1.98 2.57
C ASP A 85 -4.40 -1.97 1.13
N GLY A 86 -3.28 -1.25 0.97
CA GLY A 86 -2.44 -1.31 -0.21
C GLY A 86 -1.88 -2.71 -0.39
N SER A 87 -1.80 -3.17 -1.64
CA SER A 87 -1.29 -4.51 -1.99
C SER A 87 0.04 -4.47 -2.73
N VAL A 88 0.34 -3.34 -3.39
CA VAL A 88 1.55 -3.16 -4.18
C VAL A 88 2.06 -1.76 -3.93
N ALA A 89 3.34 -1.64 -3.58
CA ALA A 89 4.04 -0.36 -3.49
C ALA A 89 5.06 -0.25 -4.63
N LEU A 90 5.06 0.88 -5.33
CA LEU A 90 5.95 1.17 -6.46
C LEU A 90 6.92 2.27 -6.06
N THR A 91 8.21 2.09 -6.33
CA THR A 91 9.27 3.08 -6.02
C THR A 91 9.94 3.59 -7.30
N PRO A 92 9.25 4.44 -8.10
CA PRO A 92 9.83 5.03 -9.30
C PRO A 92 11.03 5.94 -8.97
N THR A 93 12.00 5.98 -9.88
CA THR A 93 13.23 6.77 -9.75
C THR A 93 13.25 7.98 -10.68
N SER A 94 12.33 8.05 -11.65
CA SER A 94 12.22 9.15 -12.61
C SER A 94 10.80 9.68 -12.78
N THR A 95 10.68 10.91 -13.28
CA THR A 95 9.39 11.56 -13.56
C THR A 95 8.62 10.86 -14.68
N GLU A 96 9.32 10.27 -15.65
CA GLU A 96 8.75 9.55 -16.78
C GLU A 96 8.08 8.26 -16.31
N GLN A 97 8.71 7.56 -15.35
CA GLN A 97 8.12 6.38 -14.71
C GLN A 97 6.84 6.73 -13.95
N VAL A 98 6.86 7.83 -13.18
CA VAL A 98 5.65 8.31 -12.48
C VAL A 98 4.53 8.61 -13.47
N ALA A 99 4.83 9.32 -14.56
CA ALA A 99 3.84 9.64 -15.59
C ALA A 99 3.26 8.38 -16.26
N ALA A 100 4.11 7.39 -16.55
CA ALA A 100 3.68 6.11 -17.12
C ALA A 100 2.78 5.31 -16.15
N ILE A 101 3.13 5.24 -14.86
CA ILE A 101 2.31 4.58 -13.83
C ILE A 101 0.95 5.27 -13.72
N VAL A 102 0.92 6.60 -13.60
CA VAL A 102 -0.33 7.35 -13.45
C VAL A 102 -1.20 7.20 -14.69
N ARG A 103 -0.62 7.20 -15.90
CA ARG A 103 -1.35 6.92 -17.14
C ARG A 103 -1.99 5.53 -17.12
N HIS A 104 -1.21 4.49 -16.79
CA HIS A 104 -1.72 3.11 -16.68
C HIS A 104 -2.85 3.00 -15.66
N CYS A 105 -2.66 3.59 -14.46
CA CYS A 105 -3.67 3.59 -13.41
C CYS A 105 -4.94 4.35 -13.81
N ASN A 106 -4.82 5.45 -14.55
CA ASN A 106 -5.98 6.20 -15.04
C ASN A 106 -6.78 5.40 -16.08
N GLU A 107 -6.12 4.80 -17.06
CA GLU A 107 -6.74 3.95 -18.08
C GLU A 107 -7.49 2.76 -17.45
N ARG A 108 -6.89 2.17 -16.42
CA ARG A 108 -7.46 1.04 -15.68
C ARG A 108 -8.38 1.46 -14.54
N ARG A 109 -8.56 2.76 -14.27
CA ARG A 109 -9.30 3.29 -13.11
C ARG A 109 -8.86 2.66 -11.78
N LEU A 110 -7.56 2.59 -11.54
CA LEU A 110 -6.97 2.11 -10.29
C LEU A 110 -6.78 3.28 -9.32
N ALA A 111 -7.08 3.03 -8.04
CA ALA A 111 -6.84 4.00 -6.98
C ALA A 111 -5.35 4.04 -6.61
N VAL A 112 -4.78 5.25 -6.57
CA VAL A 112 -3.36 5.49 -6.30
C VAL A 112 -3.21 6.42 -5.11
N VAL A 113 -2.28 6.10 -4.21
CA VAL A 113 -1.90 6.97 -3.08
C VAL A 113 -0.45 7.38 -3.25
N PRO A 114 -0.16 8.67 -3.47
CA PRO A 114 1.21 9.16 -3.45
C PRO A 114 1.71 9.26 -2.01
N GLN A 115 2.87 8.69 -1.74
CA GLN A 115 3.49 8.65 -0.41
C GLN A 115 4.94 9.11 -0.50
N GLY A 116 5.31 10.15 0.26
CA GLY A 116 6.70 10.59 0.43
C GLY A 116 7.36 9.88 1.63
N GLY A 117 7.85 10.66 2.59
CA GLY A 117 8.50 10.15 3.80
C GLY A 117 7.59 9.50 4.85
N ASN A 118 6.28 9.44 4.61
CA ASN A 118 5.28 8.84 5.52
C ASN A 118 5.26 9.43 6.95
N THR A 119 5.50 10.74 7.09
CA THR A 119 5.50 11.47 8.38
C THR A 119 4.31 12.41 8.54
N GLY A 120 3.26 12.25 7.72
CA GLY A 120 2.06 13.08 7.78
C GLY A 120 1.25 12.81 9.05
N PHE A 121 0.66 13.85 9.63
CA PHE A 121 -0.07 13.78 10.91
C PHE A 121 -1.58 13.50 10.75
N VAL A 122 -2.11 13.46 9.53
CA VAL A 122 -3.55 13.45 9.26
C VAL A 122 -4.05 12.26 8.43
N GLY A 123 -3.20 11.25 8.18
CA GLY A 123 -3.60 10.02 7.49
C GLY A 123 -4.09 10.25 6.04
N GLY A 124 -3.26 10.90 5.23
CA GLY A 124 -3.54 11.23 3.83
C GLY A 124 -3.62 10.03 2.86
#